data_AF-A0A8T4SF04-F1
#
_entry.id   AF-A0A8T4SF04-F1
#
_cell.length_a   1.000
_cell.length_b   1.000
_cell.length_c   1.000
_cell.angle_alpha   90.00
_cell.angle_beta   90.00
_cell.angle_gamma   90.00
#
_symmetry.space_group_name_H-M   'P 1'
#
loop_
_entity.id
_entity.type
_entity.pdbx_description
1 polymer ?
#
loop_
_entity_poly.entity_id
_entity_poly.type
_entity_poly.pdbx_seq_one_letter_code
_entity_poly.pdbx_strand_id
1 'polypeptide(L)' 'FTMLGERMTTELSQDEKPETFDKSKDVAKRGGNVAGNARIEAEKELGRPVTTRQNYLSITDKKKKLIDKNKE' A
#
# COMPACT_ATOMS: atom_id res chain seq x y z
N PHE A 1 -7.73 -0.63 2.26
CA PHE A 1 -6.68 0.25 2.83
C PHE A 1 -5.87 0.99 1.78
N THR A 2 -5.42 0.33 0.70
CA THR A 2 -4.73 0.99 -0.43
C THR A 2 -5.51 2.19 -0.98
N MET A 3 -6.81 2.03 -1.26
CA MET A 3 -7.64 3.14 -1.75
C MET A 3 -7.82 4.29 -0.76
N LEU A 4 -7.84 4.01 0.55
CA LEU A 4 -8.02 5.07 1.55
C LEU A 4 -6.77 5.93 1.63
N GLY A 5 -5.59 5.31 1.64
CA GLY A 5 -4.31 6.02 1.65
C GLY A 5 -4.07 6.79 0.36
N GLU A 6 -4.41 6.19 -0.78
CA GLU A 6 -4.33 6.86 -2.08
C GLU A 6 -5.22 8.10 -2.13
N ARG A 7 -6.51 7.95 -1.82
CA ARG A 7 -7.45 9.07 -1.82
C ARG A 7 -7.06 10.16 -0.83
N MET A 8 -6.69 9.80 0.41
CA MET A 8 -6.23 10.79 1.39
C MET A 8 -4.98 11.54 0.93
N THR A 9 -4.02 10.83 0.33
CA THR A 9 -2.81 11.46 -0.21
C THR A 9 -3.15 12.40 -1.38
N THR A 10 -4.08 12.02 -2.25
CA THR A 10 -4.56 12.86 -3.35
C THR A 10 -5.24 14.12 -2.85
N GLU A 11 -6.18 14.01 -1.91
CA GLU A 11 -6.89 15.16 -1.35
C GLU A 11 -5.91 16.11 -0.64
N LEU A 12 -5.01 15.58 0.19
CA LEU A 12 -3.96 16.37 0.85
C LEU A 12 -3.02 17.04 -0.16
N SER A 13 -2.66 16.33 -1.23
CA SER A 13 -1.80 16.90 -2.28
C SER A 13 -2.50 17.97 -3.09
N GLN A 14 -3.82 17.89 -3.27
CA GLN A 14 -4.61 18.92 -3.96
C GLN A 14 -4.82 20.16 -3.11
N ASP A 15 -4.98 19.98 -1.79
CA ASP A 15 -5.11 21.05 -0.81
C ASP A 15 -3.78 21.80 -0.60
N GLU A 16 -2.72 21.06 -0.27
CA GLU A 16 -1.42 21.65 0.10
C GLU A 16 -0.55 22.03 -1.11
N LYS A 17 -0.84 21.49 -2.29
CA LYS A 17 -0.10 21.71 -3.55
C LYS A 17 1.42 21.72 -3.33
N PRO A 18 2.00 20.59 -2.86
CA PRO A 18 3.41 20.54 -2.52
C PRO A 18 4.28 20.83 -3.75
N GLU A 19 5.05 21.91 -3.68
CA GLU A 19 5.91 22.36 -4.79
C GLU A 19 7.25 21.61 -4.87
N THR A 20 7.62 20.91 -3.80
CA THR A 20 8.90 20.21 -3.68
C THR A 20 8.68 18.74 -3.33
N PHE A 21 9.66 17.92 -3.69
CA PHE A 21 9.63 16.49 -3.41
C PHE A 21 9.52 16.19 -1.90
N ASP A 22 10.21 16.96 -1.05
CA ASP A 22 10.13 16.78 0.41
C ASP A 22 8.72 17.03 0.96
N LYS A 23 8.02 18.06 0.46
CA LYS A 23 6.62 18.31 0.84
C LYS A 23 5.70 17.19 0.34
N SER A 24 5.88 16.71 -0.89
CA SER A 24 5.10 15.59 -1.43
C SER A 24 5.33 14.30 -0.65
N LYS A 25 6.57 14.06 -0.18
CA LYS A 25 6.92 12.92 0.67
C LYS A 25 6.22 13.01 2.02
N ASP A 26 6.10 14.20 2.59
CA ASP A 26 5.38 14.43 3.84
C ASP A 26 3.87 14.16 3.68
N VAL A 27 3.25 14.68 2.62
CA VAL A 27 1.85 14.43 2.27
C VAL A 27 1.57 12.93 2.11
N ALA A 28 2.44 12.21 1.39
CA ALA A 28 2.33 10.76 1.23
C ALA A 28 2.45 10.00 2.56
N LYS A 29 3.34 10.42 3.46
CA LYS A 29 3.44 9.84 4.81
C LYS A 29 2.16 10.07 5.60
N ARG A 30 1.59 11.27 5.55
CA ARG A 30 0.34 11.59 6.25
C ARG A 30 -0.84 10.78 5.73
N GLY A 31 -1.03 10.71 4.41
CA GLY A 31 -2.08 9.88 3.82
C GLY A 31 -1.90 8.38 4.15
N GLY A 32 -0.66 7.89 4.13
CA GLY A 32 -0.31 6.53 4.55
C GLY A 32 -0.61 6.26 6.04
N ASN A 33 -0.30 7.20 6.93
CA ASN A 33 -0.58 7.07 8.37
C ASN A 33 -2.08 6.97 8.66
N VAL A 34 -2.91 7.79 8.01
CA VAL A 34 -4.37 7.71 8.16
C VAL A 34 -4.90 6.34 7.74
N ALA A 35 -4.42 5.83 6.59
CA ALA A 35 -4.79 4.50 6.13
C ALA A 35 -4.30 3.37 7.03
N GLY A 36 -3.11 3.53 7.61
CA GLY A 36 -2.53 2.60 8.58
C GLY A 36 -3.34 2.55 9.88
N ASN A 37 -3.75 3.71 10.40
CA ASN A 37 -4.57 3.81 11.59
C ASN A 37 -5.96 3.21 11.36
N ALA A 38 -6.62 3.55 10.25
CA ALA A 38 -7.90 2.97 9.87
C ALA A 38 -7.82 1.44 9.74
N ARG A 39 -6.69 0.91 9.27
CA ARG A 39 -6.44 -0.53 9.24
C ARG A 39 -6.38 -1.12 10.65
N ILE A 40 -5.62 -0.53 11.55
CA ILE A 40 -5.47 -1.03 12.93
C ILE A 40 -6.83 -1.04 13.64
N GLU A 41 -7.60 0.04 13.51
CA GLU A 41 -8.95 0.13 14.10
C GLU A 41 -9.88 -0.94 13.50
N ALA A 42 -9.87 -1.11 12.17
CA ALA A 42 -10.65 -2.16 11.53
C ALA A 42 -10.24 -3.58 11.98
N GLU A 43 -8.94 -3.86 12.13
CA GLU A 43 -8.45 -5.15 12.63
C GLU A 43 -8.87 -5.41 14.08
N LYS A 44 -8.90 -4.34 14.90
CA LYS A 44 -9.35 -4.39 16.29
C LYS A 44 -10.84 -4.67 16.39
N GLU A 45 -11.67 -4.00 15.58
CA GLU A 45 -13.12 -4.25 15.53
C GLU A 45 -13.46 -5.63 14.97
N LEU A 46 -12.72 -6.09 13.95
CA LEU A 46 -12.94 -7.39 13.31
C LEU A 46 -12.38 -8.57 14.10
N GLY A 47 -11.51 -8.32 15.09
CA GLY A 47 -10.82 -9.36 15.87
C GLY A 47 -9.90 -10.27 15.04
N ARG A 48 -9.61 -9.89 13.80
CA ARG A 48 -8.79 -10.65 12.86
C ARG A 48 -8.00 -9.72 11.94
N PRO A 49 -6.80 -10.12 11.48
CA PRO A 49 -6.04 -9.32 10.56
C PRO A 49 -6.75 -9.22 9.20
N VAL A 50 -6.87 -8.00 8.68
CA VAL A 50 -7.39 -7.73 7.32
C VAL A 50 -6.30 -7.90 6.27
N THR A 51 -5.04 -7.97 6.68
CA THR A 51 -3.91 -8.29 5.82
C THR A 51 -3.43 -9.71 6.08
N THR A 52 -3.42 -10.56 5.06
CA THR A 52 -2.74 -11.86 5.12
C THR A 52 -1.33 -11.71 4.54
N ARG A 53 -0.35 -12.47 5.06
CA ARG A 53 1.00 -12.54 4.45
C ARG A 53 1.00 -13.18 3.06
N GLN A 54 -0.14 -13.71 2.62
CA GLN A 54 -0.31 -14.49 1.39
C GLN A 54 -0.32 -13.65 0.09
N ASN A 55 -0.07 -12.34 0.17
CA ASN A 55 0.08 -11.46 -1.00
C ASN A 55 1.54 -11.07 -1.27
N TYR A 56 2.50 -11.92 -0.89
CA TYR A 56 3.83 -11.85 -1.47
C TYR A 56 3.83 -12.79 -2.68
N LEU A 57 3.64 -12.23 -3.87
CA LEU A 57 4.09 -12.90 -5.09
C LEU A 57 5.61 -13.04 -4.93
N SER A 58 6.06 -14.15 -4.36
CA SER A 58 7.45 -14.54 -4.30
C SER A 58 8.02 -14.36 -5.70
N ILE A 59 8.87 -13.35 -5.87
CA ILE A 59 9.50 -13.02 -7.16
C ILE A 59 10.27 -14.26 -7.68
N THR A 60 10.68 -15.12 -6.76
CA THR A 60 11.25 -16.46 -6.96
C THR A 60 10.35 -17.41 -7.75
N ASP A 61 9.02 -17.41 -7.51
CA ASP A 61 8.07 -18.30 -8.20
C ASP A 61 7.84 -17.89 -9.66
N LYS A 62 7.89 -16.58 -9.97
CA LYS A 62 7.83 -16.11 -11.37
C LYS A 62 9.05 -16.57 -12.15
N LYS A 63 10.25 -16.55 -11.55
CA LYS A 63 11.46 -17.03 -12.21
C LYS A 63 11.35 -18.52 -12.52
N LYS A 64 10.89 -19.34 -11.56
CA LYS A 64 10.70 -20.80 -11.73
C LYS A 64 9.67 -21.16 -12.82
N LYS A 65 8.57 -20.42 -12.92
CA LYS A 65 7.53 -20.64 -13.93
C LYS A 65 7.96 -20.28 -15.37
N LEU A 66 8.93 -19.37 -15.53
CA LEU A 66 9.50 -18.98 -16.83
C LEU A 66 10.54 -19.98 -17.34
N ILE A 67 11.28 -20.64 -16.46
CA ILE A 67 12.28 -21.67 -16.83
C ILE A 67 11.61 -22.98 -17.27
N ASP A 68 10.51 -23.38 -16.62
CA ASP A 68 9.74 -24.58 -17.01
C ASP A 68 9.05 -24.42 -18.37
N LYS A 69 8.51 -23.23 -18.67
CA LYS A 69 7.87 -22.94 -19.97
C LYS A 69 8.81 -22.93 -21.18
N ASN A 70 10.11 -22.79 -20.96
CA ASN A 70 11.11 -22.87 -22.04
C ASN A 70 11.68 -24.29 -22.21
N LYS A 71 11.10 -25.28 -21.52
CA LYS A 71 11.49 -26.69 -21.58
C LYS A 71 10.45 -27.62 -22.24
N GLU A 72 9.34 -27.07 -22.73
CA GLU A 72 8.40 -27.75 -23.64
C GLU A 72 8.62 -27.30 -25.09
#